data_AF-A0A518H5R0-F1
#
_entry.id   AF-A0A518H5R0-F1
#
_cell.length_a   1.000
_cell.length_b   1.000
_cell.length_c   1.000
_cell.angle_alpha   90.00
_cell.angle_beta   90.00
_cell.angle_gamma   90.00
#
_symmetry.space_group_name_H-M   'P 1'
#
loop_
_entity.id
_entity.type
_entity.pdbx_description
1 polymer ?
#
loop_
_entity_poly.entity_id
_entity_poly.type
_entity_poly.pdbx_seq_one_letter_code
_entity_poly.pdbx_strand_id
1 'polypeptide(L)'
;MVKEYLTRHPEILTEDFPGYAPEANPDEGAWGWTKYHRLPNYAPEDTADLRSHLWAELSLLRERCDLLASFIRHAEIPIPLRL
;
A
#
# COMPACT_ATOMS: atom_id res chain seq x y z
N MET A 1 -8.97 17.75 13.50
CA MET A 1 -8.10 16.54 13.71
C MET A 1 -8.60 15.36 12.85
N VAL A 2 -7.82 14.29 12.62
CA VAL A 2 -8.24 13.15 11.76
C VAL A 2 -9.59 12.57 12.18
N LYS A 3 -9.82 12.36 13.48
CA LYS A 3 -11.11 11.85 13.99
C LYS A 3 -12.29 12.73 13.59
N GLU A 4 -12.12 14.05 13.65
CA GLU A 4 -13.14 15.04 13.29
C GLU A 4 -13.40 15.12 11.79
N TYR A 5 -12.40 14.77 10.97
CA TYR A 5 -12.59 14.60 9.53
C TYR A 5 -13.45 13.36 9.27
N LEU A 6 -13.11 12.22 9.89
CA LEU A 6 -13.89 10.98 9.75
C LEU A 6 -15.36 11.15 10.19
N THR A 7 -15.63 11.92 11.25
CA THR A 7 -17.02 12.20 11.66
C THR A 7 -17.83 12.98 10.62
N ARG A 8 -17.16 13.72 9.73
CA ARG A 8 -17.81 14.48 8.63
C ARG A 8 -17.92 13.66 7.34
N HIS A 9 -17.28 12.49 7.28
CA HIS A 9 -17.14 11.65 6.09
C HIS A 9 -17.56 10.20 6.38
N PRO A 10 -18.86 9.93 6.63
CA PRO A 10 -19.36 8.59 6.98
C PRO A 10 -19.22 7.55 5.87
N GLU A 11 -18.91 7.96 4.63
CA GLU A 11 -18.56 7.06 3.53
C GLU A 11 -17.21 6.35 3.74
N ILE A 12 -16.35 6.87 4.62
CA ILE A 12 -15.08 6.24 4.98
C ILE A 12 -15.34 5.28 6.15
N LEU A 13 -15.31 3.99 5.85
CA LEU A 13 -15.40 2.95 6.87
C LEU A 13 -14.02 2.71 7.48
N THR A 14 -13.96 2.67 8.80
CA THR A 14 -12.74 2.36 9.56
C THR A 14 -13.02 1.21 10.50
N GLU A 15 -12.09 0.26 10.57
CA GLU A 15 -12.13 -0.88 11.48
C GLU A 15 -11.00 -0.78 12.49
N ASP A 16 -11.17 -1.40 13.66
CA ASP A 16 -10.10 -1.52 14.63
C ASP A 16 -9.01 -2.44 14.08
N PHE A 17 -7.79 -1.91 14.02
CA PHE A 17 -6.62 -2.66 13.57
C PHE A 17 -5.76 -3.07 14.77
N PRO A 18 -5.39 -4.36 14.90
CA PRO A 18 -4.55 -4.80 16.00
C PRO A 18 -3.19 -4.09 15.97
N GLY A 19 -2.68 -3.76 17.15
CA GLY A 19 -1.34 -3.20 17.27
C GLY A 19 -0.28 -4.21 16.83
N TYR A 20 0.69 -3.78 16.02
CA TYR A 20 1.84 -4.58 15.59
C TYR A 20 1.48 -5.83 14.76
N ALA A 21 0.55 -5.70 13.81
CA ALA A 21 0.16 -6.78 12.89
C ALA A 21 0.51 -6.44 11.42
N PRO A 22 1.79 -6.35 11.04
CA PRO A 22 2.18 -6.05 9.66
C PRO A 22 1.65 -7.08 8.65
N GLU A 23 1.54 -8.35 9.05
CA GLU A 23 0.97 -9.42 8.23
C GLU A 23 -0.48 -9.14 7.79
N ALA A 24 -1.24 -8.39 8.60
CA ALA A 24 -2.61 -8.01 8.28
C ALA A 24 -2.72 -6.69 7.50
N ASN A 25 -1.59 -6.03 7.19
CA ASN A 25 -1.56 -4.78 6.45
C ASN A 25 -1.15 -5.04 4.98
N PRO A 26 -2.08 -4.97 4.00
CA PRO A 26 -1.77 -5.24 2.60
C PRO A 26 -0.79 -4.23 2.00
N ASP A 27 -0.62 -3.05 2.61
CA ASP A 27 0.38 -2.05 2.19
C ASP A 27 1.81 -2.57 2.37
N GLU A 28 2.05 -3.48 3.32
CA GLU A 28 3.35 -4.14 3.48
C GLU A 28 3.72 -4.97 2.23
N GLY A 29 2.74 -5.56 1.55
CA GLY A 29 2.96 -6.26 0.28
C GLY A 29 3.38 -5.29 -0.84
N ALA A 30 2.72 -4.13 -0.93
CA ALA A 30 3.07 -3.10 -1.91
C ALA A 30 4.47 -2.52 -1.67
N TRP A 31 4.81 -2.21 -0.42
CA TRP A 31 6.14 -1.74 -0.04
C TRP A 31 7.21 -2.81 -0.22
N GLY A 32 6.95 -4.03 0.22
CA GLY A 32 7.86 -5.16 0.07
C GLY A 32 8.19 -5.42 -1.40
N TRP A 33 7.17 -5.45 -2.27
CA TRP A 33 7.37 -5.62 -3.70
C TRP A 33 8.21 -4.49 -4.31
N THR A 34 7.82 -3.24 -4.04
CA THR A 34 8.49 -2.07 -4.62
C THR A 34 9.95 -1.98 -4.16
N LYS A 35 10.20 -2.15 -2.86
CA LYS A 35 11.54 -2.00 -2.27
C LYS A 35 12.48 -3.14 -2.65
N TYR A 36 12.03 -4.39 -2.53
CA TYR A 36 12.92 -5.55 -2.65
C TYR A 36 12.96 -6.15 -4.06
N HIS A 37 11.95 -5.92 -4.90
CA HIS A 37 11.93 -6.45 -6.27
C HIS A 37 12.12 -5.38 -7.35
N ARG A 38 11.73 -4.12 -7.11
CA ARG A 38 11.81 -3.06 -8.12
C ARG A 38 12.97 -2.11 -7.91
N LEU A 39 13.24 -1.76 -6.66
CA LEU A 39 14.32 -0.84 -6.28
C LEU A 39 15.43 -1.51 -5.44
N PRO A 40 15.81 -2.79 -5.65
CA PRO A 40 16.87 -3.39 -4.85
C PRO A 40 18.20 -2.66 -5.12
N ASN A 41 18.81 -2.15 -4.06
CA ASN A 41 20.08 -1.40 -4.12
C ASN A 41 20.04 -0.13 -4.99
N TYR A 42 18.85 0.38 -5.33
CA TYR A 42 18.75 1.65 -6.02
C TYR A 42 19.25 2.77 -5.09
N ALA A 43 20.28 3.48 -5.54
CA ALA A 43 20.95 4.53 -4.80
C ALA A 43 20.70 5.88 -5.51
N PRO A 44 19.57 6.55 -5.23
CA PRO A 44 19.24 7.81 -5.88
C PRO A 44 20.22 8.91 -5.49
N GLU A 45 20.49 9.84 -6.41
CA GLU A 45 21.40 10.97 -6.15
C GLU A 45 20.78 11.96 -5.16
N ASP A 46 19.47 12.15 -5.23
CA ASP A 46 18.71 13.02 -4.34
C ASP A 46 17.26 12.54 -4.14
N THR A 47 16.48 13.32 -3.39
CA THR A 47 15.09 12.98 -3.09
C THR A 47 14.12 13.19 -4.26
N ALA A 48 14.48 14.03 -5.24
CA ALA A 48 13.67 14.23 -6.44
C ALA A 48 13.82 13.04 -7.39
N ASP A 49 15.04 12.51 -7.53
CA ASP A 49 15.35 11.29 -8.26
C ASP A 49 14.64 10.08 -7.63
N LEU A 50 14.78 9.90 -6.31
CA LEU A 50 14.08 8.86 -5.56
C LEU A 50 12.56 8.93 -5.78
N ARG A 51 11.98 10.12 -5.65
CA ARG A 51 10.54 10.32 -5.79
C ARG A 51 10.08 9.94 -7.19
N SER A 52 10.81 10.35 -8.22
CA SER A 52 10.43 10.10 -9.61
C SER A 52 10.45 8.60 -9.93
N HIS A 53 11.51 7.89 -9.52
CA HIS A 53 11.61 6.44 -9.71
C HIS A 53 10.59 5.66 -8.88
N LEU A 54 10.38 6.04 -7.61
CA LEU A 54 9.38 5.42 -6.76
C LEU A 54 7.96 5.58 -7.34
N TRP A 55 7.62 6.77 -7.85
CA TRP A 55 6.33 7.02 -8.48
C TRP A 55 6.13 6.19 -9.75
N ALA A 56 7.17 6.03 -10.56
CA ALA A 56 7.10 5.20 -11.76
C ALA A 56 6.81 3.74 -11.39
N GLU A 57 7.51 3.18 -10.40
CA GLU A 57 7.32 1.79 -9.97
C GLU A 57 5.97 1.54 -9.31
N LEU A 58 5.49 2.46 -8.47
CA LEU A 58 4.15 2.38 -7.89
C LEU A 58 3.04 2.54 -8.96
N SER A 59 3.29 3.33 -10.01
CA SER A 59 2.35 3.46 -11.13
C SER A 59 2.24 2.17 -11.93
N LEU A 60 3.36 1.45 -12.13
CA LEU A 60 3.35 0.12 -12.75
C LEU A 60 2.66 -0.91 -11.84
N LEU A 61 2.87 -0.85 -10.52
CA LEU A 61 2.16 -1.72 -9.58
C LEU A 61 0.64 -1.49 -9.62
N ARG A 62 0.20 -0.24 -9.76
CA ARG A 62 -1.21 0.12 -9.86
C ARG A 62 -1.92 -0.57 -11.02
N GLU A 63 -1.21 -0.81 -12.13
CA GLU A 63 -1.74 -1.51 -13.30
C GLU A 63 -1.79 -3.03 -13.13
N ARG A 64 -1.15 -3.57 -12.08
CA ARG A 64 -1.10 -5.01 -11.76
C ARG A 64 -2.18 -5.38 -10.75
N CYS A 65 -3.44 -5.32 -11.17
CA CYS A 65 -4.60 -5.68 -10.35
C CYS A 65 -4.49 -7.10 -9.76
N ASP A 66 -3.90 -8.05 -10.50
CA ASP A 66 -3.64 -9.42 -10.06
C ASP A 66 -2.74 -9.46 -8.81
N LEU A 67 -1.68 -8.66 -8.84
CA LEU A 67 -0.69 -8.57 -7.77
C LEU A 67 -1.23 -7.80 -6.57
N LEU A 68 -1.90 -6.67 -6.79
CA LEU A 68 -2.57 -5.92 -5.71
C LEU A 68 -3.61 -6.77 -4.98
N ALA A 69 -4.41 -7.53 -5.72
CA ALA A 69 -5.36 -8.45 -5.14
C ALA A 69 -4.70 -9.56 -4.32
N SER A 70 -3.48 -9.99 -4.71
CA SER A 70 -2.72 -10.97 -3.96
C SER A 70 -2.28 -10.44 -2.58
N PHE A 71 -1.93 -9.15 -2.47
CA PHE A 71 -1.57 -8.54 -1.20
C PHE A 71 -2.75 -8.44 -0.25
N ILE A 72 -3.92 -8.06 -0.78
CA ILE A 72 -5.16 -8.03 0.01
C ILE A 72 -5.55 -9.44 0.50
N ARG A 73 -5.43 -10.46 -0.37
CA ARG A 73 -5.67 -11.86 0.05
C ARG A 73 -4.67 -12.32 1.11
N HIS A 74 -3.40 -11.97 0.98
CA HIS A 74 -2.36 -12.34 1.95
C HIS A 74 -2.60 -11.70 3.32
N ALA A 75 -3.13 -10.47 3.35
CA ALA A 75 -3.46 -9.77 4.58
C ALA A 75 -4.65 -10.36 5.35
N GLU A 76 -5.39 -11.30 4.75
CA GLU A 76 -6.56 -11.99 5.35
C GLU A 76 -7.62 -11.05 5.94
N ILE A 77 -7.66 -9.79 5.49
CA ILE A 77 -8.65 -8.80 5.93
C ILE A 77 -9.99 -8.99 5.22
N PRO A 78 -11.13 -8.73 5.89
CA PRO A 78 -12.47 -9.01 5.36
C PRO A 78 -12.94 -7.92 4.37
N ILE A 79 -12.13 -7.59 3.36
CA ILE A 79 -12.50 -6.63 2.31
C ILE A 79 -13.01 -7.40 1.08
N PRO A 80 -14.22 -7.11 0.58
CA PRO A 80 -14.72 -7.72 -0.65
C PRO A 80 -13.89 -7.24 -1.85
N LEU A 81 -13.09 -8.14 -2.43
CA LEU A 81 -12.39 -7.91 -3.68
C LEU A 81 -13.39 -8.01 -4.84
N ARG A 82 -13.71 -6.88 -5.46
CA ARG A 82 -14.34 -6.85 -6.79
C ARG A 82 -13.21 -6.74 -7.82
N LEU A 83 -12.79 -7.88 -8.36
CA LEU A 83 -11.82 -7.97 -9.46
C LEU A 83 -12.57 -8.07 -10.79
#